data_AF-A0A6M5FQG0-F1
#
_entry.id   AF-A0A6M5FQG0-F1
#
_cell.length_a   1.000
_cell.length_b   1.000
_cell.length_c   1.000
_cell.angle_alpha   90.00
_cell.angle_beta   90.00
_cell.angle_gamma   90.00
#
_symmetry.space_group_name_H-M   'P 1'
#
loop_
_entity.id
_entity.type
_entity.pdbx_description
1 polymer ?
#
loop_
_entity_poly.entity_id
_entity_poly.type
_entity_poly.pdbx_seq_one_letter_code
_entity_poly.pdbx_strand_id
1 'polypeptide(L)'
;MQTTRDLIDLDNMTNPRRGQLPHEKSMNLIDLEAVRAFLSDAELRYIPPDGARVQVTGVANISGGGYAIECLNEIPDEVKWMAVQVIEYFGLFICGVDIMAPDNFRGAKLIEINASPGLMPYYDPPVGMPANVPAVYVDKLLAAYKRTAS
;
A
#
# COMPACT_ATOMS: atom_id res chain seq x y z
N MET A 1 10.13 14.53 25.94
CA MET A 1 8.72 14.44 25.50
C MET A 1 8.62 15.11 24.15
N GLN A 2 8.06 14.44 23.16
CA GLN A 2 7.99 14.89 21.77
C GLN A 2 6.53 15.16 21.41
N THR A 3 6.29 16.25 20.68
CA THR A 3 4.95 16.54 20.15
C THR A 3 4.63 15.61 18.98
N THR A 4 3.36 15.52 18.58
CA THR A 4 2.94 14.84 17.34
C THR A 4 3.77 15.34 16.15
N ARG A 5 4.02 16.65 16.06
CA ARG A 5 4.87 17.22 15.02
C ARG A 5 6.31 16.69 15.07
N ASP A 6 6.92 16.69 16.25
CA ASP A 6 8.29 16.19 16.42
C ASP A 6 8.41 14.71 16.07
N LEU A 7 7.39 13.91 16.37
CA LEU A 7 7.35 12.48 16.04
C LEU A 7 7.27 12.25 14.52
N ILE A 8 6.46 13.04 13.81
CA ILE A 8 6.38 12.98 12.34
C ILE A 8 7.72 13.34 11.71
N ASP A 9 8.34 14.44 12.16
CA ASP A 9 9.64 14.89 11.64
C ASP A 9 10.73 13.86 11.93
N LEU A 10 10.74 13.28 13.14
CA LEU A 10 11.68 12.23 13.51
C LEU A 10 11.52 10.99 12.62
N ASP A 11 10.31 10.50 12.39
CA ASP A 11 10.06 9.33 11.56
C ASP A 11 10.47 9.59 10.11
N ASN A 12 10.15 10.76 9.55
CA ASN A 12 10.61 11.18 8.22
C ASN A 12 12.13 11.25 8.09
N MET A 13 12.84 11.68 9.14
CA MET A 13 14.30 11.82 9.13
C MET A 13 15.03 10.50 9.36
N THR A 14 14.47 9.61 10.16
CA THR A 14 15.21 8.46 10.71
C THR A 14 14.75 7.10 10.18
N ASN A 15 13.53 7.01 9.65
CA ASN A 15 13.00 5.74 9.16
C ASN A 15 13.65 5.36 7.82
N PRO A 16 14.46 4.28 7.77
CA PRO A 16 15.20 3.91 6.56
C PRO A 16 14.27 3.43 5.44
N ARG A 17 13.02 3.05 5.74
CA ARG A 17 12.02 2.64 4.74
C ARG A 17 11.38 3.83 4.03
N ARG A 18 11.51 5.05 4.56
CA ARG A 18 11.01 6.26 3.89
C ARG A 18 12.00 6.75 2.84
N GLY A 19 11.51 6.87 1.60
CA GLY A 19 12.25 7.44 0.46
C GLY A 19 12.16 8.97 0.44
N GLN A 20 13.20 9.63 -0.06
CA GLN A 20 13.20 11.08 -0.29
C GLN A 20 12.44 11.44 -1.57
N LEU A 21 12.40 10.51 -2.53
CA LEU A 21 11.59 10.61 -3.73
C LEU A 21 10.37 9.66 -3.66
N PRO A 22 9.25 10.00 -4.31
CA PRO A 22 8.09 9.13 -4.38
C PRO A 22 8.44 7.75 -4.93
N HIS A 23 8.01 6.69 -4.22
CA HIS A 23 8.23 5.29 -4.61
C HIS A 23 9.70 4.86 -4.73
N GLU A 24 10.64 5.63 -4.16
CA GLU A 24 12.05 5.25 -4.06
C GLU A 24 12.25 4.05 -3.13
N LYS A 25 11.44 3.96 -2.08
CA LYS A 25 11.46 2.89 -1.07
C LYS A 25 10.05 2.41 -0.75
N SER A 26 9.94 1.47 0.20
CA SER A 26 8.66 0.87 0.61
C SER A 26 7.69 1.83 1.31
N MET A 27 8.15 3.00 1.75
CA MET A 27 7.31 4.06 2.30
C MET A 27 7.72 5.42 1.70
N ASN A 28 6.76 6.32 1.49
CA ASN A 28 7.06 7.73 1.20
C ASN A 28 7.21 8.51 2.51
N LEU A 29 7.69 9.76 2.46
CA LEU A 29 7.60 10.66 3.61
C LEU A 29 6.12 10.90 3.99
N ILE A 30 5.88 11.10 5.29
CA ILE A 30 4.62 11.66 5.79
C ILE A 30 4.50 13.07 5.25
N ASP A 31 3.48 13.28 4.42
CA ASP A 31 3.23 14.56 3.79
C ASP A 31 2.69 15.56 4.82
N LEU A 32 3.50 16.59 5.10
CA LEU A 32 3.17 17.61 6.07
C LEU A 32 2.02 18.51 5.63
N GLU A 33 1.74 18.62 4.33
CA GLU A 33 0.57 19.34 3.84
C GLU A 33 -0.71 18.55 4.12
N ALA A 34 -0.72 17.26 3.79
CA ALA A 34 -1.82 16.37 4.15
C ALA A 34 -2.06 16.32 5.68
N VAL A 35 -0.99 16.33 6.48
CA VAL A 35 -1.11 16.42 7.94
C VAL A 35 -1.76 17.73 8.38
N ARG A 36 -1.31 18.88 7.85
CA ARG A 36 -1.90 20.19 8.20
C ARG A 36 -3.35 20.35 7.73
N ALA A 37 -3.73 19.64 6.67
CA ALA A 37 -5.12 19.61 6.21
C ALA A 37 -6.03 18.76 7.12
N PHE A 38 -5.45 17.83 7.89
CA PHE A 38 -6.19 16.90 8.75
C PHE A 38 -6.18 17.28 10.24
N LEU A 39 -5.02 17.72 10.75
CA LEU A 39 -4.83 18.08 12.16
C LEU A 39 -4.83 19.58 12.38
N SER A 40 -5.42 20.01 13.49
CA SER A 40 -5.28 21.37 14.02
C SER A 40 -3.90 21.62 14.62
N ASP A 41 -3.56 22.90 14.79
CA ASP A 41 -2.35 23.34 15.49
C ASP A 41 -2.24 22.80 16.93
N ALA A 42 -3.39 22.62 17.61
CA ALA A 42 -3.42 22.06 18.95
C ALA A 42 -3.03 20.57 18.95
N GLU A 43 -3.52 19.80 17.97
CA GLU A 43 -3.20 18.38 17.79
C GLU A 43 -1.76 18.15 17.35
N LEU A 44 -1.18 19.07 16.56
CA LEU A 44 0.23 19.03 16.21
C LEU A 44 1.15 19.26 17.42
N ARG A 45 0.74 20.13 18.35
CA ARG A 45 1.46 20.40 19.61
C ARG A 45 1.14 19.40 20.73
N TYR A 46 0.19 18.50 20.51
CA TYR A 46 -0.16 17.47 21.49
C TYR A 46 1.04 16.55 21.72
N ILE A 47 1.27 16.18 22.98
CA ILE A 47 2.30 15.21 23.37
C ILE A 47 1.55 13.91 23.69
N PRO A 48 1.56 12.92 22.78
CA PRO A 48 0.91 11.65 23.03
C PRO A 48 1.60 10.89 24.18
N PRO A 49 0.84 10.17 25.03
CA PRO A 49 1.41 9.23 25.99
C PRO A 49 2.24 8.16 25.28
N ASP A 50 3.24 7.63 25.98
CA ASP A 50 4.06 6.54 25.47
C ASP A 50 3.19 5.35 25.02
N GLY A 51 3.44 4.86 23.81
CA GLY A 51 2.70 3.75 23.20
C GLY A 51 1.36 4.14 22.56
N ALA A 52 0.92 5.40 22.64
CA ALA A 52 -0.29 5.85 21.95
C ALA A 52 -0.10 5.87 20.42
N ARG A 53 -1.18 5.53 19.70
CA ARG A 53 -1.25 5.69 18.23
C ARG A 53 -1.97 6.99 17.91
N VAL A 54 -1.35 7.84 17.10
CA VAL A 54 -1.93 9.10 16.62
C VAL A 54 -2.14 8.99 15.12
N GLN A 55 -3.38 9.15 14.67
CA GLN A 55 -3.67 9.28 13.25
C GLN A 55 -3.32 10.71 12.82
N VAL A 56 -2.46 10.83 11.81
CA VAL A 56 -1.93 12.14 11.37
C VAL A 56 -2.41 12.55 9.99
N THR A 57 -3.07 11.66 9.24
CA THR A 57 -3.69 11.94 7.95
C THR A 57 -5.08 11.30 7.86
N GLY A 58 -5.96 11.89 7.06
CA GLY A 58 -7.32 11.37 6.82
C GLY A 58 -7.41 10.30 5.72
N VAL A 59 -6.30 10.01 5.02
CA VAL A 59 -6.26 9.07 3.91
C VAL A 59 -5.22 7.97 4.15
N ALA A 60 -5.64 6.73 3.91
CA ALA A 60 -4.77 5.56 3.98
C ALA A 60 -4.10 5.33 2.61
N ASN A 61 -3.14 6.19 2.27
CA ASN A 61 -2.40 6.10 1.01
C ASN A 61 -0.89 6.12 1.26
N ILE A 62 -0.15 5.26 0.55
CA ILE A 62 1.32 5.24 0.57
C ILE A 62 1.86 6.62 0.15
N SER A 63 1.24 7.28 -0.84
CA SER A 63 1.71 8.59 -1.29
C SER A 63 1.62 9.68 -0.21
N GLY A 64 0.66 9.56 0.71
CA GLY A 64 0.50 10.44 1.87
C GLY A 64 1.35 10.02 3.09
N GLY A 65 2.23 9.04 2.93
CA GLY A 65 3.11 8.54 3.98
C GLY A 65 2.55 7.39 4.81
N GLY A 66 1.43 6.81 4.38
CA GLY A 66 0.99 5.50 4.85
C GLY A 66 1.93 4.37 4.37
N TYR A 67 1.58 3.14 4.73
CA TYR A 67 2.31 1.95 4.28
C TYR A 67 1.36 0.78 4.03
N ALA A 68 1.79 -0.13 3.16
CA ALA A 68 1.07 -1.36 2.90
C ALA A 68 1.34 -2.40 3.99
N ILE A 69 0.31 -3.20 4.27
CA ILE A 69 0.40 -4.40 5.10
C ILE A 69 0.01 -5.57 4.21
N GLU A 70 0.90 -6.55 4.08
CA GLU A 70 0.60 -7.77 3.35
C GLU A 70 -0.32 -8.66 4.20
N CYS A 71 -1.43 -9.12 3.61
CA CYS A 71 -2.51 -9.82 4.31
C CYS A 71 -3.12 -10.95 3.47
N LEU A 72 -2.40 -11.52 2.48
CA LEU A 72 -2.92 -12.52 1.54
C LEU A 72 -3.54 -13.74 2.24
N ASN A 73 -2.96 -14.16 3.36
CA ASN A 73 -3.45 -15.30 4.13
C ASN A 73 -4.72 -15.00 4.95
N GLU A 74 -5.03 -13.72 5.16
CA GLU A 74 -6.23 -13.28 5.90
C GLU A 74 -7.43 -13.11 4.96
N ILE A 75 -7.18 -12.93 3.66
CA ILE A 75 -8.22 -12.74 2.66
C ILE A 75 -8.90 -14.08 2.33
N PRO A 76 -10.24 -14.18 2.42
CA PRO A 76 -10.99 -15.37 2.01
C PRO A 76 -10.84 -15.67 0.52
N ASP A 77 -10.91 -16.96 0.16
CA ASP A 77 -10.72 -17.37 -1.22
C ASP A 77 -11.76 -16.77 -2.16
N GLU A 78 -12.99 -16.56 -1.72
CA GLU A 78 -14.05 -15.94 -2.54
C GLU A 78 -13.66 -14.53 -3.01
N VAL A 79 -12.97 -13.76 -2.16
CA VAL A 79 -12.49 -12.41 -2.51
C VAL A 79 -11.31 -12.49 -3.49
N LYS A 80 -10.40 -13.46 -3.30
CA LYS A 80 -9.30 -13.71 -4.24
C LYS A 80 -9.83 -14.13 -5.61
N TRP A 81 -10.84 -15.00 -5.65
CA TRP A 81 -11.50 -15.43 -6.88
C TRP A 81 -12.14 -14.25 -7.62
N MET A 82 -12.79 -13.34 -6.91
CA MET A 82 -13.32 -12.10 -7.51
C MET A 82 -12.22 -11.29 -8.20
N ALA A 83 -11.04 -11.16 -7.59
CA ALA A 83 -9.91 -10.46 -8.21
C ALA A 83 -9.36 -11.20 -9.45
N VAL A 84 -9.30 -12.54 -9.43
CA VAL A 84 -8.84 -13.35 -10.57
C VAL A 84 -9.81 -13.24 -11.76
N GLN A 85 -11.12 -13.25 -11.51
CA GLN A 85 -12.14 -13.15 -12.57
C GLN A 85 -12.05 -11.85 -13.37
N VAL A 86 -11.58 -10.75 -12.75
CA VAL A 86 -11.36 -9.48 -13.44
C VAL A 86 -10.35 -9.62 -14.58
N ILE A 87 -9.23 -10.29 -14.32
CA ILE A 87 -8.16 -10.49 -15.30
C ILE A 87 -8.70 -11.23 -16.52
N GLU A 88 -9.47 -12.31 -16.28
CA GLU A 88 -10.06 -13.12 -17.34
C GLU A 88 -11.11 -12.36 -18.15
N TYR A 89 -11.99 -11.61 -17.46
CA TYR A 89 -13.07 -10.87 -18.10
C TYR A 89 -12.56 -9.75 -19.03
N PHE A 90 -11.52 -9.02 -18.59
CA PHE A 90 -10.95 -7.90 -19.37
C PHE A 90 -9.79 -8.31 -20.27
N GLY A 91 -9.34 -9.56 -20.22
CA GLY A 91 -8.20 -10.04 -21.01
C GLY A 91 -6.89 -9.34 -20.67
N LEU A 92 -6.70 -8.93 -19.42
CA LEU A 92 -5.50 -8.22 -18.97
C LEU A 92 -4.37 -9.23 -18.73
N PHE A 93 -3.12 -8.84 -19.03
CA PHE A 93 -1.96 -9.68 -18.73
C PHE A 93 -1.58 -9.61 -17.24
N ILE A 94 -1.69 -8.42 -16.66
CA ILE A 94 -1.53 -8.12 -15.24
C ILE A 94 -2.53 -7.02 -14.88
N CYS A 95 -3.11 -7.09 -13.67
CA CYS A 95 -3.78 -5.95 -13.09
C CYS A 95 -3.70 -5.99 -11.56
N GLY A 96 -3.78 -4.81 -10.94
CA GLY A 96 -4.17 -4.67 -9.53
C GLY A 96 -5.69 -4.50 -9.47
N VAL A 97 -6.32 -5.13 -8.48
CA VAL A 97 -7.77 -5.00 -8.24
C VAL A 97 -7.95 -4.46 -6.83
N ASP A 98 -8.51 -3.26 -6.74
CA ASP A 98 -8.73 -2.60 -5.46
C ASP A 98 -10.12 -2.96 -4.95
N ILE A 99 -10.16 -3.53 -3.75
CA ILE A 99 -11.38 -4.05 -3.13
C ILE A 99 -11.56 -3.37 -1.78
N MET A 100 -12.76 -2.85 -1.55
CA MET A 100 -13.18 -2.36 -0.24
C MET A 100 -14.08 -3.41 0.41
N ALA A 101 -13.75 -3.79 1.65
CA ALA A 101 -14.50 -4.79 2.38
C ALA A 101 -14.54 -4.45 3.88
N PRO A 102 -15.60 -4.86 4.61
CA PRO A 102 -15.57 -4.92 6.07
C PRO A 102 -14.56 -5.96 6.56
N ASP A 103 -14.19 -5.94 7.84
CA ASP A 103 -13.22 -6.87 8.45
C ASP A 103 -13.58 -8.36 8.29
N ASN A 104 -14.88 -8.67 8.15
CA ASN A 104 -15.36 -10.04 7.92
C ASN A 104 -15.48 -10.39 6.42
N PHE A 105 -15.05 -9.50 5.53
CA PHE A 105 -15.10 -9.57 4.08
C PHE A 105 -16.50 -9.73 3.46
N ARG A 106 -17.57 -9.75 4.25
CA ARG A 106 -18.94 -9.90 3.76
C ARG A 106 -19.39 -8.62 3.09
N GLY A 107 -19.75 -8.71 1.81
CA GLY A 107 -20.12 -7.55 1.01
C GLY A 107 -18.91 -6.78 0.47
N ALA A 108 -17.76 -7.44 0.30
CA ALA A 108 -16.63 -6.90 -0.44
C ALA A 108 -17.06 -6.37 -1.82
N LYS A 109 -16.52 -5.21 -2.20
CA LYS A 109 -16.83 -4.52 -3.46
C LYS A 109 -15.54 -4.18 -4.18
N LEU A 110 -15.49 -4.52 -5.46
CA LEU A 110 -14.48 -4.00 -6.38
C LEU A 110 -14.70 -2.50 -6.56
N ILE A 111 -13.64 -1.72 -6.41
CA ILE A 111 -13.63 -0.26 -6.53
C ILE A 111 -12.92 0.18 -7.80
N GLU A 112 -11.75 -0.40 -8.09
CA GLU A 112 -10.91 -0.01 -9.21
C GLU A 112 -10.16 -1.22 -9.80
N ILE A 113 -9.83 -1.14 -11.09
CA ILE A 113 -8.96 -2.07 -11.79
C ILE A 113 -7.83 -1.26 -12.40
N ASN A 114 -6.59 -1.53 -11.99
CA ASN A 114 -5.40 -0.88 -12.52
C ASN A 114 -4.62 -1.86 -13.41
N ALA A 115 -4.56 -1.58 -14.72
CA ALA A 115 -3.85 -2.41 -15.68
C ALA A 115 -2.31 -2.33 -15.60
N SER A 116 -1.77 -1.42 -14.78
CA SER A 116 -0.32 -1.25 -14.55
C SER A 116 -0.02 -1.04 -13.06
N PRO A 117 -0.26 -2.06 -12.22
CA PRO A 117 -0.09 -1.93 -10.78
C PRO A 117 1.38 -1.74 -10.39
N GLY A 118 1.62 -0.96 -9.34
CA GLY A 118 2.93 -0.90 -8.70
C GLY A 118 3.25 -2.22 -8.00
N LEU A 119 4.45 -2.77 -8.22
CA LEU A 119 4.82 -4.08 -7.66
C LEU A 119 5.60 -3.99 -6.33
N MET A 120 6.14 -2.81 -6.02
CA MET A 120 6.95 -2.59 -4.82
C MET A 120 6.24 -2.92 -3.51
N PRO A 121 4.94 -2.58 -3.32
CA PRO A 121 4.22 -2.91 -2.08
C PRO A 121 4.16 -4.42 -1.78
N TYR A 122 4.25 -5.27 -2.80
CA TYR A 122 4.25 -6.73 -2.62
C TYR A 122 5.67 -7.28 -2.44
N TYR A 123 6.68 -6.66 -3.07
CA TYR A 123 8.06 -7.14 -3.04
C TYR A 123 8.78 -6.84 -1.70
N ASP A 124 8.56 -5.66 -1.12
CA ASP A 124 9.12 -5.27 0.19
C ASP A 124 8.04 -4.56 1.03
N PRO A 125 7.01 -5.29 1.52
CA PRO A 125 6.04 -4.71 2.42
C PRO A 125 6.70 -4.38 3.77
N PRO A 126 6.41 -3.22 4.37
CA PRO A 126 6.87 -2.91 5.72
C PRO A 126 6.37 -3.89 6.80
N VAL A 127 5.22 -4.53 6.57
CA VAL A 127 4.60 -5.52 7.46
C VAL A 127 4.04 -6.68 6.64
N GLY A 128 4.27 -7.92 7.10
CA GLY A 128 3.81 -9.15 6.45
C GLY A 128 4.92 -9.84 5.65
N MET A 129 4.57 -10.80 4.79
CA MET A 129 5.55 -11.59 4.05
C MET A 129 5.77 -11.03 2.64
N PRO A 130 7.03 -10.80 2.21
CA PRO A 130 7.31 -10.36 0.85
C PRO A 130 6.96 -11.44 -0.17
N ALA A 131 6.45 -11.03 -1.32
CA ALA A 131 6.21 -11.87 -2.48
C ALA A 131 6.98 -11.32 -3.68
N ASN A 132 7.77 -12.16 -4.34
CA ASN A 132 8.52 -11.76 -5.54
C ASN A 132 7.63 -11.73 -6.79
N VAL A 133 6.59 -10.89 -6.75
CA VAL A 133 5.67 -10.63 -7.86
C VAL A 133 6.40 -10.17 -9.14
N PRO A 134 7.46 -9.32 -9.07
CA PRO A 134 8.23 -8.95 -10.26
C PRO A 134 8.82 -10.14 -11.01
N ALA A 135 9.41 -11.12 -10.30
CA ALA A 135 9.94 -12.32 -10.94
C ALA A 135 8.85 -13.13 -11.65
N VAL A 136 7.72 -13.35 -10.99
CA VAL A 136 6.56 -14.06 -11.57
C VAL A 136 6.04 -13.35 -12.82
N TYR A 137 5.98 -12.01 -12.80
CA TYR A 137 5.57 -11.22 -13.95
C TYR A 137 6.52 -11.40 -15.15
N VAL A 138 7.83 -11.27 -14.93
CA VAL A 138 8.85 -11.45 -15.96
C VAL A 138 8.81 -12.87 -16.54
N ASP A 139 8.69 -13.89 -15.69
CA ASP A 139 8.61 -15.29 -16.14
C ASP A 139 7.39 -15.54 -17.03
N LYS A 140 6.22 -15.03 -16.64
CA LYS A 140 5.00 -15.12 -17.45
C LYS A 140 5.15 -14.37 -18.77
N LEU A 141 5.79 -13.20 -18.76
CA LEU A 141 5.96 -12.37 -19.96
C LEU A 141 6.86 -13.07 -20.98
N LEU A 142 7.98 -13.63 -20.52
CA LEU A 142 8.90 -14.39 -21.36
C LEU A 142 8.25 -15.66 -21.91
N ALA A 143 7.43 -16.35 -21.12
CA ALA A 143 6.67 -17.52 -21.57
C ALA A 143 5.65 -17.16 -22.65
N ALA A 144 4.94 -16.03 -22.52
CA ALA A 144 4.00 -15.55 -23.53
C ALA A 144 4.72 -15.19 -24.84
N TYR A 145 5.83 -14.47 -24.76
CA TYR A 145 6.64 -14.09 -25.93
C TYR A 145 7.12 -15.30 -26.74
N LYS A 146 7.59 -16.36 -26.06
CA LYS A 146 8.05 -17.60 -26.71
C LYS A 146 6.93 -18.29 -27.50
N ARG A 147 5.67 -18.21 -27.05
CA ARG A 147 4.52 -18.82 -27.75
C ARG A 147 4.11 -18.06 -29.01
N THR A 148 4.34 -16.75 -29.06
CA THR A 148 4.06 -15.93 -30.25
C THR A 148 5.16 -15.99 -31.30
N ALA A 149 6.37 -16.43 -30.93
CA ALA A 149 7.52 -16.57 -31.83
C ALA A 149 7.66 -17.97 -32.46
N SER A 150 6.80 -18.91 -32.08
CA SER A 150 6.73 -20.29 -32.58
C SER A 150 5.48 -20.51 -33.42
#